data_AF-C5S001-F1
#
_entry.id   AF-C5S001-F1
#
_cell.length_a   1.000
_cell.length_b   1.000
_cell.length_c   1.000
_cell.angle_alpha   90.00
_cell.angle_beta   90.00
_cell.angle_gamma   90.00
#
_symmetry.space_group_name_H-M   'P 1'
#
loop_
_entity.id
_entity.type
_entity.pdbx_description
1 polymer ?
#
loop_
_entity_poly.entity_id
_entity_poly.type
_entity_poly.pdbx_seq_one_letter_code
_entity_poly.pdbx_strand_id
1 'polypeptide(L)'
;MAKPKKNDSEALNTNENTPPEDKVNKQPEDKTDEQPKPPESETKPDDGALINPIAFEIKLKSIHPQATYGRCGYRFNKETAVEIARADLTDEQIITLANDPYLEFVPVVEGDA
;
A
#
# COMPACT_ATOMS: atom_id res chain seq x y z
N MET A 1 33.94 -45.87 9.59
CA MET A 1 34.28 -45.06 10.78
C MET A 1 34.31 -43.60 10.33
N ALA A 2 33.21 -42.89 10.52
CA ALA A 2 32.97 -41.97 11.65
C ALA A 2 33.57 -40.57 11.39
N LYS A 3 32.70 -39.61 11.04
CA LYS A 3 33.01 -38.18 10.99
C LYS A 3 33.33 -37.70 12.41
N PRO A 4 34.44 -36.98 12.67
CA PRO A 4 34.55 -36.19 13.87
C PRO A 4 34.09 -34.76 13.59
N LYS A 5 33.07 -34.38 14.33
CA LYS A 5 32.58 -33.02 14.55
C LYS A 5 33.36 -32.49 15.75
N LYS A 6 33.96 -31.30 15.64
CA LYS A 6 34.35 -30.38 16.73
C LYS A 6 35.09 -29.22 16.08
N ASN A 7 34.65 -28.00 16.37
CA ASN A 7 35.51 -26.82 16.47
C ASN A 7 34.75 -25.86 17.37
N ASP A 8 35.10 -25.95 18.64
CA ASP A 8 34.77 -25.01 19.69
C ASP A 8 35.75 -23.82 19.60
N SER A 9 35.16 -22.63 19.62
CA SER A 9 35.62 -21.34 20.17
C SER A 9 37.12 -21.13 20.46
N GLU A 10 37.72 -20.14 19.78
CA GLU A 10 38.73 -19.26 20.39
C GLU A 10 38.19 -17.83 20.46
N ALA A 11 38.42 -17.23 21.62
CA ALA A 11 37.95 -15.93 22.07
C ALA A 11 39.05 -14.86 21.93
N LEU A 12 38.64 -13.62 22.23
CA LEU A 12 39.45 -12.42 22.55
C LEU A 12 40.00 -11.65 21.33
N ASN A 13 39.86 -10.33 21.20
CA ASN A 13 39.60 -9.24 22.14
C ASN A 13 39.16 -7.99 21.30
N THR A 14 38.12 -7.25 21.70
CA THR A 14 38.14 -6.02 22.55
C THR A 14 38.46 -4.80 21.68
N ASN A 15 37.64 -3.76 21.53
CA ASN A 15 37.00 -2.83 22.47
C ASN A 15 36.14 -1.87 21.60
N GLU A 16 35.00 -1.31 22.01
CA GLU A 16 34.90 -0.25 23.02
C GLU A 16 33.44 -0.11 23.51
N ASN A 17 33.33 0.06 24.83
CA ASN A 17 32.40 0.93 25.57
C ASN A 17 30.87 0.67 25.52
N THR A 18 30.45 -0.17 26.48
CA THR A 18 29.32 -0.05 27.46
C THR A 18 28.65 1.34 27.62
N PRO A 19 27.49 1.51 28.32
CA PRO A 19 26.36 0.63 28.71
C PRO A 19 24.96 1.21 28.33
N PRO A 20 23.85 0.54 28.71
CA PRO A 20 22.48 0.82 28.27
C PRO A 20 21.69 1.73 29.24
N GLU A 21 20.40 1.86 28.96
CA GLU A 21 19.26 2.00 29.90
C GLU A 21 18.33 3.20 29.64
N ASP A 22 17.10 2.83 29.27
CA ASP A 22 15.84 3.25 29.90
C ASP A 22 15.69 4.73 30.27
N LYS A 23 14.80 5.44 29.56
CA LYS A 23 13.76 6.23 30.24
C LYS A 23 12.59 6.62 29.34
N VAL A 24 11.45 6.18 29.84
CA VAL A 24 10.05 6.54 29.59
C VAL A 24 9.78 8.05 29.46
N ASN A 25 8.75 8.36 28.66
CA ASN A 25 7.91 9.57 28.61
C ASN A 25 8.57 10.94 28.41
N LYS A 26 8.20 11.59 27.30
CA LYS A 26 7.17 12.65 27.33
C LYS A 26 6.72 13.02 25.91
N GLN A 27 5.41 12.97 25.68
CA GLN A 27 4.76 13.84 24.69
C GLN A 27 5.13 15.30 24.97
N PRO A 28 5.19 16.12 23.93
CA PRO A 28 4.32 17.29 23.91
C PRO A 28 3.30 17.20 22.78
N GLU A 29 2.08 17.57 23.15
CA GLU A 29 0.96 17.80 22.25
C GLU A 29 1.19 19.03 21.35
N ASP A 30 0.40 19.02 20.27
CA ASP A 30 -0.09 20.18 19.54
C ASP A 30 0.86 20.93 18.61
N LYS A 31 0.76 20.63 17.31
CA LYS A 31 0.28 21.61 16.33
C LYS A 31 -0.59 20.93 15.28
N THR A 32 -1.86 21.27 15.35
CA THR A 32 -2.87 21.23 14.29
C THR A 32 -2.25 21.60 12.93
N ASP A 33 -2.07 20.61 12.07
CA ASP A 33 -1.94 20.83 10.63
C ASP A 33 -3.28 20.42 10.04
N GLU A 34 -4.08 21.43 9.66
CA GLU A 34 -5.30 21.26 8.90
C GLU A 34 -4.99 20.43 7.66
N GLN A 35 -5.23 19.12 7.75
CA GLN A 35 -5.33 18.28 6.57
C GLN A 35 -6.41 18.92 5.68
N PRO A 36 -6.10 19.34 4.45
CA PRO A 36 -7.15 19.64 3.50
C PRO A 36 -7.91 18.33 3.30
N LYS A 37 -9.11 18.28 3.87
CA LYS A 37 -10.14 17.29 3.63
C LYS A 37 -10.13 17.01 2.12
N PRO A 38 -9.88 15.78 1.65
CA PRO A 38 -10.03 15.48 0.24
C PRO A 38 -11.47 15.89 -0.13
N PRO A 39 -11.69 16.59 -1.25
CA PRO A 39 -13.03 16.99 -1.63
C PRO A 39 -13.87 15.71 -1.67
N GLU A 40 -14.89 15.65 -0.81
CA GLU A 40 -16.01 14.74 -0.97
C GLU A 40 -16.61 15.10 -2.32
N SER A 41 -16.11 14.45 -3.38
CA SER A 41 -16.83 14.38 -4.63
C SER A 41 -18.03 13.49 -4.33
N GLU A 42 -19.08 14.13 -3.80
CA GLU A 42 -20.45 13.65 -3.93
C GLU A 42 -20.76 13.63 -5.43
N THR A 43 -20.24 12.61 -6.11
CA THR A 43 -20.76 12.18 -7.39
C THR A 43 -22.12 11.61 -7.06
N LYS A 44 -23.15 12.46 -7.15
CA LYS A 44 -24.54 12.01 -7.15
C LYS A 44 -24.61 10.83 -8.14
N PRO A 45 -25.04 9.63 -7.71
CA PRO A 45 -25.30 8.58 -8.68
C PRO A 45 -26.45 9.07 -9.54
N ASP A 46 -26.14 9.38 -10.80
CA ASP A 46 -27.13 9.67 -11.81
C ASP A 46 -28.10 8.47 -11.84
N ASP A 47 -29.40 8.74 -11.75
CA ASP A 47 -30.50 7.78 -11.65
C ASP A 47 -30.73 7.09 -13.02
N GLY A 48 -29.67 6.52 -13.58
CA GLY A 48 -29.59 6.03 -14.96
C GLY A 48 -28.83 4.72 -15.01
N ALA A 49 -29.50 3.64 -14.60
CA ALA A 49 -28.98 2.27 -14.52
C ALA A 49 -27.67 2.17 -13.70
N LEU A 50 -27.74 1.58 -12.50
CA LEU A 50 -26.56 1.19 -11.73
C LEU A 50 -25.72 0.22 -12.56
N ILE A 51 -24.79 0.75 -13.36
CA ILE A 51 -23.81 -0.06 -14.08
C ILE A 51 -22.86 -0.55 -12.99
N ASN A 52 -23.15 -1.73 -12.45
CA ASN A 52 -22.30 -2.37 -11.47
C ASN A 52 -21.09 -2.93 -12.21
N PRO A 53 -19.88 -2.38 -12.00
CA PRO A 53 -18.69 -2.91 -12.63
C PRO A 53 -18.45 -4.35 -12.18
N ILE A 54 -18.08 -5.20 -13.14
CA ILE A 54 -17.70 -6.60 -12.89
C ILE A 54 -16.26 -6.69 -12.38
N ALA A 55 -15.41 -5.76 -12.80
CA ALA A 55 -14.01 -5.67 -12.42
C ALA A 55 -13.52 -4.22 -12.50
N PHE A 56 -12.29 -3.99 -12.05
CA PHE A 56 -11.58 -2.73 -12.22
C PHE A 56 -10.20 -3.00 -12.81
N GLU A 57 -9.90 -2.28 -13.86
CA GLU A 57 -8.55 -2.21 -14.41
C GLU A 57 -7.80 -1.07 -13.72
N ILE A 58 -6.70 -1.40 -13.06
CA ILE A 58 -5.92 -0.45 -12.28
C ILE A 58 -4.48 -0.42 -12.75
N LYS A 59 -3.98 0.77 -13.11
CA LYS A 59 -2.62 0.96 -13.62
C LYS A 59 -1.88 2.04 -12.83
N LEU A 60 -0.57 1.86 -12.65
CA LEU A 60 0.26 2.89 -12.03
C LEU A 60 0.53 4.01 -13.04
N LYS A 61 0.17 5.23 -12.67
CA LYS A 61 0.43 6.43 -13.48
C LYS A 61 1.92 6.74 -13.54
N SER A 62 2.33 7.36 -14.65
CA SER A 62 3.72 7.76 -14.89
C SER A 62 4.28 8.74 -13.85
N ILE A 63 3.40 9.52 -13.19
CA ILE A 63 3.77 10.51 -12.16
C ILE A 63 4.41 9.91 -10.91
N HIS A 64 4.20 8.62 -10.64
CA HIS A 64 4.79 7.97 -9.48
C HIS A 64 6.31 7.78 -9.73
N PRO A 65 7.20 8.12 -8.78
CA PRO A 65 8.65 8.06 -9.00
C PRO A 65 9.17 6.64 -9.18
N GLN A 66 8.53 5.65 -8.55
CA GLN A 66 8.94 4.25 -8.61
C GLN A 66 8.26 3.50 -9.76
N ALA A 67 8.90 2.42 -10.22
CA ALA A 67 8.35 1.51 -11.23
C ALA A 67 7.15 0.70 -10.73
N THR A 68 7.05 0.48 -9.41
CA THR A 68 5.95 -0.24 -8.78
C THR A 68 5.38 0.55 -7.60
N TYR A 69 4.10 0.32 -7.31
CA TYR A 69 3.40 0.92 -6.19
C TYR A 69 2.45 -0.10 -5.57
N GLY A 70 2.42 -0.16 -4.23
CA GLY A 70 1.62 -1.11 -3.49
C GLY A 70 0.46 -0.45 -2.77
N ARG A 71 -0.77 -0.93 -3.00
CA ARG A 71 -1.97 -0.41 -2.32
C ARG A 71 -3.03 -1.51 -2.17
N CYS A 72 -3.76 -1.51 -1.06
CA CYS A 72 -4.83 -2.48 -0.77
C CYS A 72 -4.43 -3.96 -0.91
N GLY A 73 -3.15 -4.30 -0.74
CA GLY A 73 -2.63 -5.67 -0.91
C GLY A 73 -2.19 -6.02 -2.34
N TYR A 74 -2.38 -5.12 -3.30
CA TYR A 74 -1.98 -5.30 -4.70
C TYR A 74 -0.70 -4.54 -5.02
N ARG A 75 -0.01 -4.97 -6.08
CA ARG A 75 1.15 -4.25 -6.66
C ARG A 75 0.85 -3.87 -8.09
N PHE A 76 0.89 -2.57 -8.36
CA PHE A 76 0.68 -1.98 -9.67
C PHE A 76 2.01 -1.56 -10.29
N ASN A 77 2.07 -1.59 -11.61
CA ASN A 77 3.23 -1.15 -12.38
C ASN A 77 2.77 -0.30 -13.58
N LYS A 78 3.73 0.35 -14.25
CA LYS A 78 3.46 1.29 -15.35
C LYS A 78 3.25 0.61 -16.71
N GLU A 79 3.57 -0.67 -16.81
CA GLU A 79 3.57 -1.43 -18.05
C GLU A 79 2.19 -2.07 -18.27
N THR A 80 1.74 -2.86 -17.31
CA THR A 80 0.52 -3.66 -17.36
C THR A 80 -0.49 -3.14 -16.34
N ALA A 81 -1.73 -2.98 -16.78
CA ALA A 81 -2.83 -2.79 -15.84
C ALA A 81 -3.17 -4.11 -15.15
N VAL A 82 -3.63 -4.01 -13.90
CA VAL A 82 -4.06 -5.15 -13.09
C VAL A 82 -5.57 -5.13 -13.03
N GLU A 83 -6.19 -6.18 -13.57
CA GLU A 83 -7.62 -6.39 -13.45
C GLU A 83 -7.92 -7.04 -12.09
N ILE A 84 -8.85 -6.45 -11.34
CA ILE A 84 -9.30 -6.95 -10.04
C ILE A 84 -10.82 -7.06 -10.09
N ALA A 85 -11.37 -8.24 -9.80
CA ALA A 85 -12.81 -8.43 -9.77
C ALA A 85 -13.45 -7.57 -8.68
N ARG A 86 -14.66 -7.05 -8.94
CA ARG A 86 -15.41 -6.26 -7.96
C ARG A 86 -15.61 -7.00 -6.64
N ALA A 87 -15.81 -8.32 -6.72
CA ALA A 87 -16.03 -9.20 -5.57
C ALA A 87 -14.80 -9.37 -4.66
N ASP A 88 -13.59 -9.13 -5.19
CA ASP A 88 -12.34 -9.22 -4.42
C ASP A 88 -12.02 -7.93 -3.65
N LEU A 89 -12.76 -6.85 -3.89
CA LEU A 89 -12.56 -5.55 -3.27
C LEU A 89 -13.74 -5.15 -2.37
N THR A 90 -13.43 -4.66 -1.18
CA THR A 90 -14.42 -3.99 -0.32
C THR A 90 -14.75 -2.59 -0.84
N ASP A 91 -15.90 -2.04 -0.47
CA ASP A 91 -16.29 -0.67 -0.84
C ASP A 91 -15.22 0.36 -0.45
N GLU A 92 -14.65 0.24 0.73
CA GLU A 92 -13.58 1.13 1.20
C GLU A 92 -12.31 1.02 0.36
N GLN A 93 -11.94 -0.20 -0.09
CA GLN A 93 -10.79 -0.40 -0.97
C GLN A 93 -11.02 0.23 -2.34
N ILE A 94 -12.24 0.12 -2.87
CA ILE A 94 -12.64 0.75 -4.14
C ILE A 94 -12.47 2.26 -4.04
N ILE A 95 -13.05 2.86 -3.01
CA ILE A 95 -12.98 4.29 -2.77
C ILE A 95 -11.53 4.73 -2.58
N THR A 96 -10.72 3.94 -1.86
CA THR A 96 -9.30 4.23 -1.64
C THR A 96 -8.50 4.19 -2.94
N LEU A 97 -8.73 3.18 -3.79
CA LEU A 97 -8.02 3.03 -5.07
C LEU A 97 -8.48 4.07 -6.10
N ALA A 98 -9.77 4.39 -6.14
CA ALA A 98 -10.33 5.40 -7.03
C ALA A 98 -9.85 6.82 -6.70
N ASN A 99 -9.65 7.13 -5.42
CA ASN A 99 -9.13 8.42 -4.97
C ASN A 99 -7.59 8.50 -4.94
N ASP A 100 -6.88 7.42 -5.28
CA ASP A 100 -5.42 7.42 -5.23
C ASP A 100 -4.85 8.26 -6.40
N PRO A 101 -4.03 9.28 -6.12
CA PRO A 101 -3.52 10.17 -7.16
C PRO A 101 -2.57 9.44 -8.13
N TYR A 102 -1.91 8.38 -7.68
CA TYR A 102 -0.92 7.63 -8.45
C TYR A 102 -1.54 6.49 -9.26
N LEU A 103 -2.79 6.12 -9.00
CA LEU A 103 -3.46 5.04 -9.73
C LEU A 103 -4.44 5.60 -10.75
N GLU A 104 -4.46 4.98 -11.91
CA GLU A 104 -5.53 5.09 -12.89
C GLU A 104 -6.51 3.97 -12.62
N PHE A 105 -7.77 4.32 -12.38
CA PHE A 105 -8.81 3.40 -11.91
C PHE A 105 -9.96 3.42 -12.92
N VAL A 106 -10.12 2.31 -13.66
CA VAL A 106 -11.10 2.19 -14.75
C VAL A 106 -12.10 1.08 -14.41
N PRO A 107 -13.40 1.38 -14.26
CA PRO A 107 -14.41 0.34 -14.08
C PRO A 107 -14.64 -0.44 -15.38
N VAL A 108 -14.70 -1.77 -15.27
CA VAL A 108 -15.02 -2.68 -16.38
C VAL A 108 -16.45 -3.18 -16.19
N VAL A 109 -17.27 -3.08 -17.23
CA VAL A 109 -18.71 -3.40 -17.18
C VAL A 109 -19.05 -4.50 -18.18
N GLU A 110 -20.11 -5.26 -17.92
CA GLU A 110 -20.55 -6.34 -18.83
C GLU A 110 -21.08 -5.72 -20.13
N GLY A 111 -20.23 -5.69 -21.17
CA GLY A 111 -20.55 -5.06 -22.46
C GLY A 111 -19.36 -4.45 -23.22
N ASP A 112 -18.20 -4.28 -22.58
CA ASP A 112 -16.96 -3.77 -23.21
C ASP A 112 -16.16 -4.83 -24.00
N ALA A 113 -16.83 -5.84 -24.58
CA ALA A 113 -16.22 -6.94 -25.35
C ALA A 113 -16.38 -6.80 -26.87
#